data_AF-A0A7C1J0I8-F1
#
_entry.id   AF-A0A7C1J0I8-F1
#
_cell.length_a   1.000
_cell.length_b   1.000
_cell.length_c   1.000
_cell.angle_alpha   90.00
_cell.angle_beta   90.00
_cell.angle_gamma   90.00
#
_symmetry.space_group_name_H-M   'P 1'
#
loop_
_entity.id
_entity.type
_entity.pdbx_description
1 polymer ?
#
loop_
_entity_poly.entity_id
_entity_poly.type
_entity_poly.pdbx_seq_one_letter_code
_entity_poly.pdbx_strand_id
1 'polypeptide(L)'
;MSTFKELKSQKAKLEAELQEALADKEAALAKAREAENAGAKAAAESTAGMKEQIAVNLKIKLKGLEDQLKEALANAQKHTVESGETLSHISLKYYKTANRWKEIYEANEEIIGDDPGRIKPGQELVIP
;
A
#
# COMPACT_ATOMS: atom_id res chain seq x y z
N MET A 1 0.13 9.95 13.43
CA MET A 1 -0.04 9.49 12.03
C MET A 1 -1.29 8.61 12.01
N SER A 2 -2.10 8.68 10.94
CA SER A 2 -3.30 7.83 10.82
C SER A 2 -2.92 6.36 10.59
N THR A 3 -3.65 5.43 11.20
CA THR A 3 -3.47 3.97 11.01
C THR A 3 -3.55 3.58 9.53
N PHE A 4 -4.43 4.22 8.76
CA PHE A 4 -4.58 3.95 7.33
C PHE A 4 -3.34 4.34 6.53
N LYS A 5 -2.76 5.51 6.82
CA LYS A 5 -1.52 5.97 6.16
C LYS A 5 -0.37 5.01 6.42
N GLU A 6 -0.25 4.56 7.66
CA GLU A 6 0.79 3.61 8.04
C GLU A 6 0.64 2.29 7.28
N LEU A 7 -0.56 1.71 7.26
CA LEU A 7 -0.82 0.45 6.53
C LEU A 7 -0.59 0.60 5.02
N LYS A 8 -1.04 1.71 4.40
CA LYS A 8 -0.81 1.97 2.97
C LYS A 8 0.68 2.15 2.66
N SER A 9 1.40 2.90 3.49
CA SER A 9 2.86 3.11 3.35
C SER A 9 3.62 1.79 3.50
N GLN A 10 3.28 0.97 4.49
CA GLN A 10 3.89 -0.35 4.68
C GLN A 10 3.59 -1.28 3.51
N LYS A 11 2.35 -1.29 3.01
CA LYS A 11 1.97 -2.05 1.82
C LYS A 11 2.82 -1.64 0.61
N ALA A 12 2.88 -0.35 0.30
CA ALA A 12 3.65 0.16 -0.85
C ALA A 12 5.14 -0.17 -0.74
N LYS A 13 5.72 -0.04 0.47
CA LYS A 13 7.12 -0.42 0.71
C LYS A 13 7.36 -1.90 0.46
N LEU A 14 6.46 -2.76 0.96
CA LEU A 14 6.59 -4.20 0.80
C LEU A 14 6.36 -4.66 -0.64
N GLU A 15 5.47 -3.99 -1.37
CA GLU A 15 5.29 -4.21 -2.81
C GLU A 15 6.56 -3.84 -3.58
N ALA A 16 7.20 -2.71 -3.25
CA ALA A 16 8.48 -2.34 -3.85
C ALA A 16 9.58 -3.37 -3.54
N GLU A 17 9.72 -3.80 -2.28
CA GLU A 17 10.67 -4.85 -1.89
C GLU A 17 10.40 -6.19 -2.60
N LEU A 18 9.13 -6.55 -2.82
CA LEU A 18 8.75 -7.74 -3.56
C LEU A 18 9.12 -7.62 -5.04
N GLN A 19 8.88 -6.47 -5.67
CA GLN A 19 9.26 -6.23 -7.07
C GLN A 19 10.78 -6.29 -7.24
N GLU A 20 11.55 -5.70 -6.32
CA GLU A 20 13.01 -5.80 -6.31
C GLU A 20 13.49 -7.26 -6.18
N ALA A 21 12.93 -8.02 -5.24
CA ALA A 21 13.29 -9.42 -5.07
C ALA A 21 12.95 -10.28 -6.30
N LEU A 22 11.85 -9.98 -6.98
CA LEU A 22 11.47 -10.66 -8.23
C LEU A 22 12.39 -10.27 -9.38
N ALA A 23 12.75 -9.00 -9.52
CA ALA A 23 13.72 -8.54 -10.52
C ALA A 23 15.10 -9.19 -10.32
N ASP A 24 15.56 -9.28 -9.08
CA ASP A 24 16.81 -9.97 -8.73
C ASP A 24 16.77 -11.47 -9.04
N LYS A 25 15.63 -12.12 -8.76
CA LYS A 25 15.42 -13.52 -9.12
C LYS A 25 15.52 -13.70 -10.63
N GLU A 26 14.84 -12.85 -11.41
CA GLU A 26 14.88 -12.91 -12.86
C GLU A 26 16.28 -12.66 -13.41
N ALA A 27 17.02 -11.68 -12.85
CA ALA A 27 18.41 -11.43 -13.20
C ALA A 27 19.32 -12.64 -12.88
N ALA A 28 19.09 -13.33 -11.76
CA ALA A 28 19.83 -14.55 -11.43
C ALA A 28 19.48 -15.70 -12.37
N LEU A 29 18.21 -15.86 -12.76
CA LEU A 29 17.80 -16.85 -13.76
C LEU A 29 18.38 -16.55 -15.14
N ALA A 30 18.45 -15.29 -15.54
CA ALA A 30 19.11 -14.88 -16.79
C ALA A 30 20.60 -15.25 -16.77
N LYS A 31 21.31 -14.92 -15.69
CA LYS A 31 22.71 -15.32 -15.50
C LYS A 31 22.91 -16.83 -15.53
N ALA A 32 21.98 -17.61 -14.97
CA ALA A 32 22.04 -19.08 -15.04
C ALA A 32 21.90 -19.62 -16.47
N ARG A 33 21.12 -18.95 -17.33
CA ARG A 33 20.94 -19.32 -18.74
C ARG A 33 22.16 -18.99 -19.59
N GLU A 34 22.83 -17.88 -19.29
CA GLU A 34 24.01 -17.39 -20.01
C GLU A 34 25.33 -18.00 -19.50
N ALA A 35 25.30 -18.70 -18.37
CA ALA A 35 26.50 -19.28 -17.77
C ALA A 35 27.12 -20.37 -18.65
N GLU A 36 28.36 -20.14 -19.08
CA GLU A 36 29.13 -21.08 -19.91
C GLU A 36 29.69 -22.28 -19.12
N ASN A 37 29.71 -22.20 -17.78
CA ASN A 37 30.21 -23.27 -16.92
C ASN A 37 29.21 -23.65 -15.82
N ALA A 38 29.28 -24.92 -15.42
CA ALA A 38 28.36 -25.51 -14.46
C ALA A 38 28.42 -24.86 -13.06
N GLY A 39 29.59 -24.36 -12.65
CA GLY A 39 29.76 -23.71 -11.34
C GLY A 39 29.02 -22.36 -11.26
N ALA A 40 29.18 -21.52 -12.28
CA ALA A 40 28.48 -20.24 -12.39
C ALA A 40 26.96 -20.43 -12.53
N LYS A 41 26.55 -21.45 -13.28
CA LYS A 41 25.14 -21.82 -13.40
C LYS A 41 24.53 -22.22 -12.05
N ALA A 42 25.18 -23.13 -11.32
CA ALA A 42 24.71 -23.59 -10.02
C ALA A 42 24.64 -22.47 -8.98
N ALA A 43 25.63 -21.55 -8.98
CA ALA A 43 25.62 -20.38 -8.09
C ALA A 43 24.46 -19.41 -8.40
N ALA A 44 24.17 -19.19 -9.68
CA ALA A 44 23.06 -18.34 -10.11
C ALA A 44 21.69 -18.97 -9.82
N GLU A 45 21.53 -20.29 -10.01
CA GLU A 45 20.32 -21.03 -9.64
C GLU A 45 20.08 -21.03 -8.11
N SER A 46 21.15 -21.19 -7.31
CA SER A 46 21.07 -21.07 -5.85
C SER A 46 20.62 -19.67 -5.43
N THR A 47 21.17 -18.63 -6.07
CA THR A 47 20.76 -17.23 -5.84
C THR A 47 19.28 -17.01 -6.20
N ALA A 48 18.83 -17.53 -7.35
CA ALA A 48 17.42 -17.45 -7.76
C ALA A 48 16.49 -18.16 -6.75
N GLY A 49 16.89 -19.32 -6.23
CA GLY A 49 16.16 -20.04 -5.19
C GLY A 49 16.04 -19.25 -3.88
N MET A 50 17.12 -18.60 -3.44
CA MET A 50 17.09 -17.73 -2.26
C MET A 50 16.14 -16.53 -2.46
N LYS A 51 16.20 -15.88 -3.64
CA LYS A 51 15.31 -14.75 -3.97
C LYS A 51 13.85 -15.17 -4.10
N GLU A 52 13.57 -16.36 -4.62
CA GLU A 52 12.22 -16.93 -4.64
C GLU A 52 11.66 -17.10 -3.22
N GLN A 53 12.46 -17.66 -2.29
CA GLN A 53 12.02 -17.83 -0.91
C GLN A 53 11.74 -16.46 -0.22
N ILE A 54 12.56 -15.45 -0.51
CA ILE A 54 12.32 -14.07 -0.04
C ILE A 54 11.00 -13.56 -0.63
N ALA A 55 10.78 -13.67 -1.93
CA ALA A 55 9.55 -13.22 -2.59
C ALA A 55 8.30 -13.92 -2.03
N VAL A 56 8.37 -15.22 -1.73
CA VAL A 56 7.28 -15.97 -1.06
C VAL A 56 6.98 -15.38 0.32
N ASN A 57 8.00 -15.14 1.14
CA ASN A 57 7.82 -14.57 2.48
C ASN A 57 7.24 -13.14 2.42
N LEU A 58 7.68 -12.34 1.45
CA LEU A 58 7.14 -10.99 1.22
C LEU A 58 5.68 -11.03 0.78
N LYS A 59 5.28 -11.95 -0.11
CA LYS A 59 3.87 -12.16 -0.49
C LYS A 59 2.99 -12.53 0.70
N ILE A 60 3.49 -13.37 1.62
CA ILE A 60 2.75 -13.73 2.84
C ILE A 60 2.53 -12.49 3.72
N LYS A 61 3.58 -11.68 3.93
CA LYS A 61 3.47 -10.42 4.68
C LYS A 61 2.52 -9.43 4.00
N LEU A 62 2.56 -9.34 2.67
CA LEU A 62 1.70 -8.46 1.88
C LEU A 62 0.24 -8.82 2.08
N LYS A 63 -0.08 -10.11 1.97
CA LYS A 63 -1.44 -10.60 2.26
C LYS A 63 -1.90 -10.24 3.66
N GLY A 64 -1.04 -10.39 4.67
CA GLY A 64 -1.36 -9.99 6.05
C GLY A 64 -1.68 -8.50 6.18
N LEU A 65 -0.90 -7.63 5.54
CA LEU A 65 -1.16 -6.19 5.50
C LEU A 65 -2.45 -5.84 4.76
N GLU A 66 -2.75 -6.53 3.66
CA GLU A 66 -4.00 -6.37 2.91
C GLU A 66 -5.22 -6.76 3.74
N ASP A 67 -5.13 -7.86 4.50
CA ASP A 67 -6.17 -8.29 5.41
C ASP A 67 -6.39 -7.25 6.53
N GLN A 68 -5.32 -6.68 7.09
CA GLN A 68 -5.41 -5.60 8.08
C GLN A 68 -6.03 -4.32 7.51
N LEU A 69 -5.66 -3.94 6.28
CA LEU A 69 -6.26 -2.78 5.60
C LEU A 69 -7.76 -3.02 5.34
N LYS A 70 -8.13 -4.23 4.93
CA LYS A 70 -9.52 -4.61 4.69
C LYS A 70 -10.34 -4.60 5.98
N GLU A 71 -9.79 -5.09 7.08
CA GLU A 71 -10.43 -5.04 8.39
C GLU A 71 -10.60 -3.60 8.88
N ALA A 72 -9.58 -2.75 8.70
CA ALA A 72 -9.67 -1.33 9.00
C ALA A 72 -10.77 -0.65 8.16
N LEU A 73 -10.85 -0.93 6.85
CA LEU A 73 -11.91 -0.43 5.96
C LEU A 73 -13.30 -0.92 6.35
N ALA A 74 -13.42 -2.17 6.82
CA ALA A 74 -14.69 -2.75 7.24
C ALA A 74 -15.23 -2.09 8.52
N ASN A 75 -14.35 -1.61 9.40
CA ASN A 75 -14.72 -0.92 10.63
C ASN A 75 -14.85 0.60 10.46
N ALA A 76 -14.33 1.17 9.37
CA ALA A 76 -14.40 2.59 9.08
C ALA A 76 -15.82 3.03 8.69
N GLN A 77 -16.17 4.27 9.01
CA GLN A 77 -17.43 4.86 8.58
C GLN A 77 -17.30 5.37 7.14
N LYS A 78 -18.41 5.39 6.41
CA LYS A 78 -18.48 5.97 5.07
C LYS A 78 -19.27 7.26 5.13
N HIS A 79 -18.80 8.28 4.42
CA HIS A 79 -19.46 9.57 4.34
C HIS A 79 -19.54 10.05 2.89
N THR A 80 -20.74 10.40 2.44
CA THR A 80 -20.94 11.02 1.15
C THR A 80 -20.87 12.54 1.31
N VAL A 81 -19.90 13.18 0.64
CA VAL A 81 -19.67 14.62 0.71
C VAL A 81 -20.91 15.38 0.23
N GLU A 82 -21.37 16.33 1.04
CA GLU A 82 -22.49 17.21 0.71
C GLU A 82 -22.02 18.50 0.01
N SER A 83 -22.97 19.22 -0.62
CA SER A 83 -22.66 20.48 -1.31
C SER A 83 -22.15 21.55 -0.34
N GLY A 84 -20.95 22.06 -0.60
CA GLY A 84 -20.31 23.10 0.22
C GLY A 84 -19.60 22.58 1.48
N GLU A 85 -19.56 21.26 1.68
CA GLU A 85 -18.83 20.65 2.79
C GLU A 85 -17.32 20.67 2.55
N THR A 86 -16.52 20.65 3.62
CA THR A 86 -15.06 20.57 3.56
C THR A 86 -14.58 19.45 4.48
N LEU A 87 -13.34 18.98 4.30
CA LEU A 87 -12.76 17.96 5.18
C LEU A 87 -12.79 18.38 6.66
N SER A 88 -12.66 19.66 6.96
CA SER A 88 -12.78 20.20 8.32
C SER A 88 -14.21 20.10 8.88
N HIS A 89 -15.23 20.33 8.06
CA HIS A 89 -16.64 20.13 8.44
C HIS A 89 -16.92 18.65 8.74
N ILE A 90 -16.46 17.75 7.87
CA ILE A 90 -16.59 16.30 8.05
C ILE A 90 -15.86 15.85 9.32
N SER A 91 -14.62 16.32 9.51
CA SER A 91 -13.86 16.05 10.74
C SER A 91 -14.60 16.50 11.99
N LEU A 92 -15.22 17.69 11.97
CA LEU A 92 -16.01 18.19 13.09
C LEU A 92 -17.23 17.31 13.37
N LYS A 93 -17.90 16.80 12.33
CA LYS A 93 -19.07 15.92 12.42
C LYS A 93 -18.72 14.59 13.11
N TYR A 94 -17.65 13.94 12.67
CA TYR A 94 -17.28 12.59 13.13
C TYR A 94 -16.37 12.60 14.36
N TYR A 95 -15.33 13.44 14.37
CA TYR A 95 -14.33 13.47 15.44
C TYR A 95 -14.55 14.56 16.49
N LYS A 96 -15.59 15.38 16.33
CA LYS A 96 -15.88 16.53 17.22
C LYS A 96 -14.72 17.55 17.29
N THR A 97 -13.87 17.55 16.27
CA THR A 97 -12.78 18.51 16.08
C THR A 97 -12.54 18.74 14.60
N ALA A 98 -12.27 19.98 14.20
CA ALA A 98 -11.88 20.28 12.82
C ALA A 98 -10.44 19.83 12.51
N ASN A 99 -9.60 19.56 13.53
CA ASN A 99 -8.16 19.36 13.36
C ASN A 99 -7.76 17.98 12.79
N ARG A 100 -8.71 17.04 12.69
CA ARG A 100 -8.46 15.68 12.18
C ARG A 100 -8.83 15.52 10.70
N TRP A 101 -9.03 16.63 9.99
CA TRP A 101 -9.27 16.64 8.53
C TRP A 101 -8.16 15.93 7.74
N LYS A 102 -6.91 15.99 8.24
CA LYS A 102 -5.75 15.32 7.62
C LYS A 102 -5.90 13.81 7.61
N GLU A 103 -6.47 13.22 8.66
CA GLU A 103 -6.63 11.76 8.74
C GLU A 103 -7.66 11.26 7.72
N ILE A 104 -8.71 12.05 7.48
CA ILE A 104 -9.69 11.79 6.42
C ILE A 104 -9.03 11.91 5.06
N TYR A 105 -8.25 12.97 4.82
CA TYR A 105 -7.51 13.12 3.57
C TYR A 105 -6.58 11.93 3.31
N GLU A 106 -5.74 11.56 4.29
CA GLU A 106 -4.78 10.46 4.16
C GLU A 106 -5.45 9.11 3.84
N ALA A 107 -6.65 8.86 4.40
CA ALA A 107 -7.41 7.66 4.08
C ALA A 107 -7.95 7.65 2.64
N ASN A 108 -8.21 8.83 2.08
CA ASN A 108 -8.90 9.04 0.79
C ASN A 108 -8.03 9.72 -0.27
N GLU A 109 -6.71 9.77 -0.09
CA GLU A 109 -5.79 10.47 -0.99
C GLU A 109 -5.94 9.98 -2.45
N GLU A 110 -6.16 8.68 -2.64
CA GLU A 110 -6.43 8.06 -3.95
C GLU A 110 -7.72 8.57 -4.62
N ILE A 111 -8.70 9.05 -3.84
CA ILE A 111 -10.00 9.56 -4.33
C ILE A 111 -9.96 11.08 -4.51
N ILE A 112 -9.29 11.79 -3.60
CA ILE A 112 -9.25 13.25 -3.55
C ILE A 112 -8.15 13.79 -4.49
N GLY A 113 -7.05 13.06 -4.67
CA GLY A 113 -5.86 13.51 -5.40
C GLY A 113 -5.01 14.47 -4.58
N ASP A 114 -4.12 15.20 -5.26
CA ASP A 114 -3.08 16.03 -4.62
C ASP A 114 -3.61 17.26 -3.86
N ASP A 115 -4.84 17.70 -4.15
CA ASP A 115 -5.44 18.90 -3.56
C ASP A 115 -6.53 18.53 -2.52
N PRO A 116 -6.21 18.53 -1.21
CA PRO A 116 -7.16 18.18 -0.15
C PRO A 116 -8.38 19.11 -0.08
N GLY A 117 -8.30 20.31 -0.68
CA GLY A 117 -9.41 21.26 -0.74
C GLY A 117 -10.43 20.97 -1.84
N ARG A 118 -10.11 20.09 -2.81
CA ARG A 118 -10.94 19.82 -3.98
C ARG A 118 -11.85 18.59 -3.83
N ILE A 119 -12.48 18.44 -2.66
CA ILE A 119 -13.56 17.46 -2.53
C ILE A 119 -14.81 17.91 -3.28
N LYS A 120 -15.53 16.95 -3.88
CA LYS A 120 -16.70 17.18 -4.71
C LYS A 120 -17.93 16.55 -4.05
N PRO A 121 -19.11 17.20 -4.15
CA PRO A 121 -20.35 16.62 -3.67
C PRO A 121 -20.63 15.27 -4.34
N GLY A 122 -21.11 14.30 -3.56
CA GLY A 122 -21.35 12.93 -4.01
C GLY A 122 -20.13 12.00 -3.93
N GLN A 123 -18.94 12.49 -3.58
CA GLN A 123 -17.80 11.60 -3.30
C GLN A 123 -18.03 10.82 -2.00
N GLU A 124 -17.81 9.51 -2.05
CA GLU A 124 -17.81 8.65 -0.86
C GLU A 124 -16.41 8.62 -0.27
N LEU A 125 -16.26 9.13 0.96
CA LEU A 125 -15.02 9.16 1.72
C LEU A 125 -15.08 8.18 2.90
N VAL A 126 -13.96 7.50 3.13
CA VAL A 126 -13.71 6.67 4.30
C VAL A 126 -13.35 7.59 5.48
N ILE A 127 -14.03 7.41 6.61
CA ILE A 127 -13.76 8.10 7.87
C ILE A 127 -13.17 7.07 8.84
N PRO A 128 -11.85 7.11 9.08
CA PRO A 128 -11.16 6.20 10.00
C PRO A 128 -11.65 6.23 11.45
#